data_AF-A0A067QDR3-F1
#
_entry.id   AF-A0A067QDR3-F1
#
_cell.length_a   1.000
_cell.length_b   1.000
_cell.length_c   1.000
_cell.angle_alpha   90.00
_cell.angle_beta   90.00
_cell.angle_gamma   90.00
#
_symmetry.space_group_name_H-M   'P 1'
#
loop_
_entity.id
_entity.type
_entity.pdbx_description
1 polymer ?
#
loop_
_entity_poly.entity_id
_entity_poly.type
_entity_poly.pdbx_seq_one_letter_code
_entity_poly.pdbx_strand_id
1 'polypeptide(L)'
;MRFSIVSAFIAALCASSALAGYNCKCQDSRGQYNELTRYCCEQQPSWITGVFFPGPNNQCVSALNHIDSGAFVQCCQGQGVGGAFCWD
;
A
#
# COMPACT_ATOMS: atom_id res chain seq x y z
N MET A 1 26.39 37.35 23.02
CA MET A 1 25.24 36.52 22.60
C MET A 1 24.90 36.88 21.16
N ARG A 2 25.29 36.05 20.20
CA ARG A 2 24.98 36.21 18.76
C ARG A 2 24.53 34.86 18.21
N PHE A 3 23.51 34.30 18.85
CA PHE A 3 22.77 33.17 18.31
C PHE A 3 21.54 33.74 17.64
N SER A 4 21.53 33.83 16.31
CA SER A 4 20.34 34.32 15.62
C SER A 4 20.23 33.80 14.19
N ILE A 5 19.27 32.88 14.05
CA ILE A 5 18.29 32.80 12.95
C ILE A 5 18.76 32.17 11.62
N VAL A 6 19.60 31.12 11.63
CA VAL A 6 19.80 30.30 10.39
C VAL A 6 19.39 28.84 10.59
N SER A 7 19.35 28.34 11.82
CA SER A 7 19.16 26.91 12.07
C SER A 7 17.69 26.43 12.12
N ALA A 8 16.71 27.29 11.85
CA ALA A 8 15.29 26.95 12.05
C ALA A 8 14.55 26.41 10.81
N PHE A 9 15.16 26.43 9.62
CA PHE A 9 14.44 26.11 8.35
C PHE A 9 14.51 24.63 7.90
N ILE A 10 15.34 23.79 8.51
CA ILE A 10 15.59 22.42 8.01
C ILE A 10 14.63 21.39 8.63
N ALA A 11 14.00 21.67 9.77
CA ALA A 11 13.16 20.69 10.48
C ALA A 11 11.73 20.52 9.93
N ALA A 12 11.31 21.32 8.93
CA ALA A 12 9.92 21.36 8.48
C ALA A 12 9.57 20.40 7.32
N LEU A 13 10.51 19.61 6.80
CA LEU A 13 10.32 18.79 5.59
C LEU A 13 10.02 17.31 5.82
N CYS A 14 9.97 16.82 7.06
CA CYS A 14 9.81 15.39 7.37
C CYS A 14 8.45 15.06 8.02
N ALA A 15 7.35 15.61 7.48
CA ALA A 15 6.01 15.18 7.87
C ALA A 15 5.10 15.12 6.65
N SER A 16 5.54 14.44 5.58
CA SER A 16 4.57 13.67 4.80
C SER A 16 4.05 12.61 5.76
N SER A 17 2.99 12.94 6.47
CA SER A 17 2.16 11.97 7.18
C SER A 17 1.95 10.81 6.23
N ALA A 18 2.61 9.68 6.51
CA ALA A 18 2.15 8.42 5.99
C ALA A 18 0.69 8.38 6.39
N LEU A 19 -0.22 8.59 5.43
CA LEU A 19 -1.60 8.15 5.63
C LEU A 19 -1.42 6.68 6.01
N ALA A 20 -1.65 6.34 7.28
CA ALA A 20 -1.59 4.98 7.78
C ALA A 20 -2.62 4.20 6.98
N GLY A 21 -2.16 3.58 5.92
CA GLY A 21 -2.97 3.18 4.80
C GLY A 21 -2.51 1.80 4.42
N TYR A 22 -3.41 0.84 4.50
CA TYR A 22 -3.10 -0.56 4.32
C TYR A 22 -2.80 -0.86 2.86
N ASN A 23 -1.81 -1.70 2.65
CA ASN A 23 -1.29 -2.04 1.35
C ASN A 23 -1.34 -3.56 1.18
N CYS A 24 -1.60 -4.03 -0.04
CA CYS A 24 -1.42 -5.43 -0.40
C CYS A 24 -0.82 -5.55 -1.80
N LYS A 25 0.08 -6.53 -1.97
CA LYS A 25 0.71 -6.85 -3.26
C LYS A 25 0.83 -8.36 -3.44
N CYS A 26 0.38 -8.86 -4.60
CA CYS A 26 0.64 -10.25 -4.97
C CYS A 26 2.14 -10.40 -5.20
N GLN A 27 2.81 -11.18 -4.35
CA GLN A 27 4.22 -11.46 -4.46
C GLN A 27 4.57 -12.78 -3.76
N ASP A 28 5.62 -13.43 -4.25
CA ASP A 28 6.18 -14.64 -3.66
C ASP A 28 7.72 -14.67 -3.84
N SER A 29 8.35 -15.80 -3.55
CA SER A 29 9.80 -15.97 -3.68
C SER A 29 10.33 -15.81 -5.11
N ARG A 30 9.46 -15.80 -6.13
CA ARG A 30 9.84 -15.66 -7.54
C ARG A 30 9.66 -14.24 -8.06
N GLY A 31 8.93 -13.38 -7.34
CA GLY A 31 8.84 -11.96 -7.69
C GLY A 31 7.53 -11.28 -7.29
N GLN A 32 7.33 -10.08 -7.86
CA GLN A 32 6.17 -9.23 -7.66
C GLN A 32 5.29 -9.23 -8.93
N TYR A 33 3.97 -9.36 -8.76
CA TYR A 33 3.04 -9.56 -9.87
C TYR A 33 2.08 -8.37 -9.98
N ASN A 34 2.49 -7.31 -10.71
CA ASN A 34 1.73 -6.05 -10.77
C ASN A 34 0.35 -6.20 -11.42
N GLU A 35 0.25 -6.90 -12.55
CA GLU A 35 -1.03 -7.12 -13.23
C GLU A 35 -1.98 -7.94 -12.37
N LEU A 36 -1.45 -8.92 -11.64
CA LEU A 36 -2.24 -9.72 -10.72
C LEU A 36 -2.69 -8.92 -9.50
N THR A 37 -1.82 -8.05 -9.01
CA THR A 37 -2.13 -7.12 -7.92
C THR A 37 -3.27 -6.19 -8.33
N ARG A 38 -3.28 -5.68 -9.56
CA ARG A 38 -4.42 -4.91 -10.10
C ARG A 38 -5.70 -5.73 -10.06
N TYR A 39 -5.67 -6.91 -10.67
CA TYR A 39 -6.83 -7.80 -10.74
C TYR A 39 -7.40 -8.09 -9.34
N CYS A 40 -6.56 -8.52 -8.39
CA CYS A 40 -7.01 -8.82 -7.03
C CYS A 40 -7.45 -7.59 -6.23
N CYS A 41 -6.96 -6.40 -6.58
CA CYS A 41 -7.45 -5.14 -6.01
C CYS A 41 -8.86 -4.80 -6.53
N GLU A 42 -9.14 -5.05 -7.81
CA GLU A 42 -10.47 -4.88 -8.41
C GLU A 42 -11.49 -5.91 -7.90
N GLN A 43 -11.03 -7.08 -7.43
CA GLN A 43 -11.87 -8.08 -6.76
C GLN A 43 -12.16 -7.75 -5.29
N GLN A 44 -11.60 -6.68 -4.74
CA GLN A 44 -11.92 -6.28 -3.37
C GLN A 44 -13.42 -5.95 -3.27
N PRO A 45 -14.05 -6.26 -2.12
CA PRO A 45 -15.49 -6.12 -1.98
C PRO A 45 -15.97 -4.70 -2.33
N SER A 46 -17.00 -4.60 -3.16
CA SER A 46 -17.46 -3.31 -3.72
C SER A 46 -18.01 -2.32 -2.68
N TRP A 47 -18.34 -2.77 -1.47
CA TRP A 47 -18.74 -1.91 -0.35
C TRP A 47 -17.55 -1.19 0.31
N ILE A 48 -16.33 -1.55 -0.07
CA ILE A 48 -15.11 -0.96 0.45
C ILE A 48 -14.79 0.32 -0.34
N THR A 49 -15.13 1.46 0.25
CA THR A 49 -14.68 2.76 -0.27
C THR A 49 -13.20 2.98 0.06
N GLY A 50 -12.44 3.52 -0.90
CA GLY A 50 -11.05 3.94 -0.66
C GLY A 50 -9.99 2.87 -0.86
N VAL A 51 -10.32 1.71 -1.44
CA VAL A 51 -9.33 0.80 -2.04
C VAL A 51 -9.06 1.24 -3.47
N PHE A 52 -7.79 1.37 -3.84
CA PHE A 52 -7.41 1.75 -5.19
C PHE A 52 -6.11 1.10 -5.65
N PHE A 53 -5.99 1.00 -6.97
CA PHE A 53 -4.77 0.62 -7.69
C PHE A 53 -4.62 1.56 -8.89
N PRO A 54 -3.39 1.95 -9.30
CA PRO A 54 -2.12 1.62 -8.65
C PRO A 54 -1.84 2.53 -7.45
N GLY A 55 -1.35 1.94 -6.37
CA GLY A 55 -0.57 2.66 -5.37
C GLY A 55 0.83 3.04 -5.88
N PRO A 56 1.62 3.78 -5.08
CA PRO A 56 2.96 4.26 -5.45
C PRO A 56 3.94 3.19 -5.96
N ASN A 57 3.78 1.94 -5.54
CA ASN A 57 4.63 0.79 -5.85
C ASN A 57 3.88 -0.31 -6.63
N ASN A 58 2.83 0.03 -7.40
CA ASN A 58 1.95 -0.96 -8.02
C ASN A 58 1.37 -1.95 -7.01
N GLN A 59 0.99 -1.45 -5.84
CA GLN A 59 0.26 -2.19 -4.82
C GLN A 59 -1.20 -1.74 -4.76
N CYS A 60 -2.07 -2.58 -4.23
CA CYS A 60 -3.40 -2.18 -3.81
C CYS A 60 -3.27 -1.37 -2.53
N VAL A 61 -3.88 -0.19 -2.46
CA VAL A 61 -3.76 0.74 -1.33
C VAL A 61 -5.14 1.09 -0.80
N SER A 62 -5.27 1.17 0.52
CA SER A 62 -6.40 1.79 1.18
C SER A 62 -5.96 2.77 2.25
N ALA A 63 -6.22 4.05 2.01
CA ALA A 63 -5.98 5.13 2.96
C ALA A 63 -6.76 4.98 4.29
N LEU A 64 -7.81 4.16 4.30
CA LEU A 64 -8.70 3.94 5.43
C LEU A 64 -8.56 2.53 6.02
N ASN A 65 -7.52 1.78 5.62
CA ASN A 65 -7.28 0.40 6.05
C ASN A 65 -8.49 -0.53 5.79
N HIS A 66 -9.06 -0.45 4.59
CA HIS A 66 -10.23 -1.24 4.23
C HIS A 66 -9.91 -2.45 3.34
N ILE A 67 -8.65 -2.75 3.00
CA ILE A 67 -8.37 -3.95 2.18
C ILE A 67 -8.70 -5.20 3.02
N ASP A 68 -9.50 -6.11 2.49
CA ASP A 68 -9.63 -7.46 3.04
C ASP A 68 -8.41 -8.26 2.61
N SER A 69 -7.40 -8.28 3.49
CA SER A 69 -6.13 -8.97 3.25
C SER A 69 -6.29 -10.47 3.06
N GLY A 70 -7.27 -11.09 3.73
CA GLY A 70 -7.57 -12.51 3.58
C GLY A 70 -8.09 -12.81 2.18
N ALA A 71 -9.11 -12.06 1.73
CA ALA A 71 -9.65 -12.17 0.38
C ALA A 71 -8.60 -11.83 -0.69
N PHE A 72 -7.75 -10.83 -0.44
CA PHE A 72 -6.67 -10.45 -1.34
C PHE A 72 -5.63 -11.58 -1.50
N VAL A 73 -5.17 -12.17 -0.38
CA VAL A 73 -4.22 -13.30 -0.39
C VAL A 73 -4.83 -14.50 -1.12
N GLN A 74 -6.09 -14.82 -0.85
CA GLN A 74 -6.80 -15.92 -1.53
C GLN A 74 -6.91 -15.67 -3.03
N CYS A 75 -7.16 -14.43 -3.45
CA CYS A 75 -7.16 -14.08 -4.87
C CYS A 75 -5.79 -14.35 -5.52
N CYS A 76 -4.68 -13.90 -4.91
CA CYS A 76 -3.34 -14.15 -5.46
C CYS A 76 -3.04 -15.65 -5.54
N GLN A 77 -3.40 -16.42 -4.50
CA GLN A 77 -3.19 -17.88 -4.45
C GLN A 77 -4.03 -18.61 -5.49
N GLY A 78 -5.29 -18.22 -5.68
CA GLY A 78 -6.18 -18.79 -6.70
C GLY A 78 -5.69 -18.58 -8.14
N GLN A 79 -4.77 -17.64 -8.34
CA GLN A 79 -4.16 -17.35 -9.64
C GLN A 79 -2.77 -17.97 -9.80
N GLY A 80 -2.34 -18.81 -8.85
CA GLY A 80 -1.10 -19.58 -8.92
C GLY A 80 0.15 -18.88 -8.36
N VAL A 81 -0.02 -17.75 -7.66
CA VAL A 81 1.07 -17.08 -6.93
C VAL A 81 1.15 -17.63 -5.50
N GLY A 82 2.35 -17.73 -4.93
CA GLY A 82 2.55 -18.28 -3.57
C GLY A 82 1.81 -17.53 -2.45
N GLY A 83 1.41 -16.27 -2.67
CA GLY A 83 0.62 -15.49 -1.74
C GLY A 83 0.56 -14.00 -2.08
N ALA A 84 0.31 -13.21 -1.04
CA ALA A 84 0.43 -11.76 -1.07
C ALA A 84 1.22 -11.28 0.14
N PHE A 85 1.82 -10.10 0.03
CA PHE A 85 2.35 -9.36 1.16
C PHE A 85 1.47 -8.15 1.39
N CYS A 86 0.99 -8.02 2.63
CA CYS A 86 0.16 -6.92 3.06
C CYS A 86 0.81 -6.22 4.27
N TRP A 87 0.75 -4.88 4.30
CA TRP A 87 1.43 -4.06 5.31
C TRP A 87 0.72 -2.71 5.52
N ASP A 88 0.92 -2.12 6.70
CA ASP A 88 0.42 -0.79 7.07
C ASP A 88 1.35 0.36 6.64
#